data_AF-I6U9F9-F1
#
_entry.id   AF-I6U9F9-F1
#
_cell.length_a   1.000
_cell.length_b   1.000
_cell.length_c   1.000
_cell.angle_alpha   90.00
_cell.angle_beta   90.00
_cell.angle_gamma   90.00
#
_symmetry.space_group_name_H-M   'P 1'
#
loop_
_entity.id
_entity.type
_entity.pdbx_description
1 polymer ?
#
loop_
_entity_poly.entity_id
_entity_poly.type
_entity_poly.pdbx_seq_one_letter_code
_entity_poly.pdbx_strand_id
1 'polypeptide(L)'
;MSSSRDLLHYLVLPLILVVILHEGLHALTAKLSGAKTSLGVLTKYGIILAVYVGINTPLPVKKIRYITIAPIIISIVAFFFSWVTYSPFWAILYIFNTTGIVGDLIVFLVLSKMPSDAIVVDEGTIMKSNAEFPEPYPSWFSKLIIGLAVLVFLYILTNIRIEFEVVGTLPNQTMPVNSHFE
;
A
#
# COMPACT_ATOMS: atom_id res chain seq x y z
N MET A 1 14.08 7.75 -20.72
CA MET A 1 13.62 6.36 -20.52
C MET A 1 14.20 5.86 -19.21
N SER A 2 13.40 5.54 -18.19
CA SER A 2 13.90 4.96 -16.94
C SER A 2 14.48 3.57 -17.21
N SER A 3 15.66 3.27 -16.67
CA SER A 3 16.29 1.96 -16.83
C SER A 3 15.50 0.91 -16.04
N SER A 4 15.53 -0.36 -16.47
CA SER A 4 14.96 -1.47 -15.69
C SER A 4 15.52 -1.53 -14.26
N ARG A 5 16.72 -0.99 -14.05
CA ARG A 5 17.34 -0.82 -12.72
C ARG A 5 16.59 0.18 -11.84
N ASP A 6 16.11 1.28 -12.43
CA ASP A 6 15.36 2.31 -11.70
C ASP A 6 14.00 1.77 -11.28
N LEU A 7 13.33 1.02 -12.16
CA LEU A 7 12.06 0.35 -11.83
C LEU A 7 12.26 -0.67 -10.70
N LEU A 8 13.31 -1.48 -10.78
CA LEU A 8 13.64 -2.44 -9.72
C LEU A 8 13.91 -1.73 -8.40
N HIS A 9 14.73 -0.68 -8.40
CA HIS A 9 15.18 0.00 -7.20
C HIS A 9 14.09 0.87 -6.55
N TYR A 10 13.28 1.57 -7.34
CA TYR A 10 12.31 2.52 -6.80
C TYR A 10 10.91 1.95 -6.65
N LEU A 11 10.54 0.86 -7.34
CA LEU A 11 9.19 0.29 -7.22
C LEU A 11 9.21 -1.11 -6.63
N VAL A 12 9.97 -2.03 -7.23
CA VAL A 12 9.89 -3.45 -6.85
C VAL A 12 10.52 -3.70 -5.48
N LEU A 13 11.72 -3.19 -5.22
CA LEU A 13 12.41 -3.41 -3.94
C LEU A 13 11.67 -2.77 -2.75
N PRO A 14 11.21 -1.50 -2.80
CA PRO A 14 10.40 -0.92 -1.74
C PRO A 14 9.10 -1.69 -1.50
N LEU A 15 8.45 -2.19 -2.57
CA LEU A 15 7.22 -2.98 -2.45
C LEU A 15 7.46 -4.32 -1.75
N ILE A 16 8.51 -5.06 -2.13
CA ILE A 16 8.85 -6.31 -1.46
C ILE A 16 9.20 -6.05 0.00
N LEU A 17 10.04 -5.05 0.26
CA LEU A 17 10.48 -4.71 1.60
C LEU A 17 9.31 -4.29 2.49
N VAL A 18 8.41 -3.44 2.00
CA VAL A 18 7.27 -2.98 2.79
C VAL A 18 6.32 -4.12 3.12
N VAL A 19 6.03 -5.04 2.18
CA VAL A 19 5.17 -6.20 2.47
C VAL A 19 5.79 -7.07 3.58
N ILE A 20 7.09 -7.34 3.50
CA ILE A 20 7.81 -8.13 4.53
C ILE A 20 7.74 -7.42 5.88
N LEU A 21 8.01 -6.11 5.93
CA LEU A 21 8.02 -5.34 7.17
C LEU A 21 6.61 -5.22 7.77
N HIS A 22 5.61 -4.93 6.93
CA HIS A 22 4.23 -4.68 7.33
C HIS A 22 3.60 -5.95 7.93
N GLU A 23 3.54 -7.03 7.16
CA GLU A 23 3.05 -8.32 7.61
C GLU A 23 3.92 -8.87 8.74
N GLY A 24 5.25 -8.73 8.61
CA GLY A 24 6.20 -9.15 9.64
C GLY A 24 5.95 -8.49 10.99
N LEU A 25 5.54 -7.22 11.01
CA LEU A 25 5.28 -6.50 12.26
C LEU A 25 3.94 -6.87 12.89
N HIS A 26 2.89 -7.14 12.09
CA HIS A 26 1.69 -7.79 12.61
C HIS A 26 2.02 -9.14 13.26
N ALA A 27 2.76 -10.00 12.54
CA ALA A 27 3.15 -11.31 13.03
C ALA A 27 3.99 -11.22 14.32
N LEU A 28 4.98 -10.32 14.35
CA LEU A 28 5.82 -10.10 15.53
C LEU A 28 4.98 -9.65 16.72
N THR A 29 4.12 -8.65 16.55
CA THR A 29 3.29 -8.11 17.63
C THR A 29 2.27 -9.14 18.13
N ALA A 30 1.74 -9.98 17.23
CA ALA A 30 0.88 -11.10 17.56
C ALA A 30 1.62 -12.18 18.38
N LYS A 31 2.85 -12.54 17.99
CA LYS A 31 3.69 -13.48 18.74
C LYS A 31 4.03 -12.94 20.13
N LEU A 32 4.40 -11.66 20.24
CA LEU A 32 4.64 -10.99 21.52
C LEU A 32 3.38 -10.95 22.40
N SER A 33 2.20 -10.97 21.79
CA SER A 33 0.91 -11.04 22.49
C SER A 33 0.50 -12.47 22.91
N GLY A 34 1.32 -13.47 22.59
CA GLY A 34 1.12 -14.89 22.91
C GLY A 34 0.37 -15.68 21.85
N ALA A 35 0.21 -15.16 20.63
CA ALA A 35 -0.52 -15.85 19.57
C ALA A 35 0.39 -16.64 18.62
N LYS A 36 -0.17 -17.71 18.06
CA LYS A 36 0.38 -18.45 16.93
C LYS A 36 -0.03 -17.77 15.63
N THR A 37 0.94 -17.53 14.76
CA THR A 37 0.74 -16.84 13.48
C THR A 37 0.99 -17.79 12.31
N SER A 38 0.23 -17.64 11.23
CA SER A 38 0.47 -18.27 9.94
C SER A 38 0.63 -17.22 8.85
N LEU A 39 1.51 -17.47 7.89
CA LEU A 39 1.60 -16.66 6.67
C LEU A 39 0.77 -17.33 5.57
N GLY A 40 -0.01 -16.53 4.87
CA GLY A 40 -0.82 -16.98 3.74
C GLY A 40 -0.67 -16.05 2.54
N VAL A 41 -1.10 -16.54 1.39
CA VAL A 41 -1.14 -15.78 0.15
C VAL A 41 -2.52 -15.93 -0.44
N LEU A 42 -3.23 -14.81 -0.59
CA LEU A 42 -4.51 -14.76 -1.27
C LEU A 42 -4.26 -14.68 -2.77
N THR A 43 -4.66 -15.71 -3.50
CA THR A 43 -4.59 -15.74 -4.96
C THR A 43 -5.98 -15.71 -5.58
N LYS A 44 -6.16 -14.96 -6.66
CA LYS A 44 -7.40 -14.95 -7.46
C LYS A 44 -7.02 -14.96 -8.93
N TYR A 45 -7.62 -15.87 -9.70
CA TYR A 45 -7.30 -16.08 -11.12
C TYR A 45 -5.81 -16.31 -11.41
N GLY A 46 -5.08 -16.94 -10.48
CA GLY A 46 -3.64 -17.18 -10.61
C GLY A 46 -2.74 -15.98 -10.28
N ILE A 47 -3.32 -14.85 -9.86
CA ILE A 47 -2.58 -13.64 -9.46
C ILE A 47 -2.54 -13.56 -7.94
N ILE A 48 -1.36 -13.31 -7.38
CA ILE A 48 -1.19 -13.00 -5.96
C ILE A 48 -1.80 -11.63 -5.71
N LEU A 49 -2.92 -11.59 -5.00
CA LEU A 49 -3.61 -10.35 -4.63
C LEU A 49 -3.04 -9.76 -3.35
N ALA A 50 -2.76 -10.59 -2.36
CA ALA A 50 -2.26 -10.16 -1.06
C ALA A 50 -1.45 -11.26 -0.38
N VAL A 51 -0.45 -10.84 0.39
CA VAL A 51 0.17 -11.65 1.44
C VAL A 51 -0.49 -11.23 2.74
N TYR A 52 -0.77 -12.18 3.64
CA TYR A 52 -1.43 -11.88 4.90
C TYR A 52 -0.87 -12.72 6.04
N VAL A 53 -1.05 -12.22 7.26
CA VAL A 53 -0.81 -12.95 8.51
C VAL A 53 -2.13 -13.34 9.17
N GLY A 54 -2.34 -14.65 9.33
CA GLY A 54 -3.40 -15.19 10.19
C GLY A 54 -2.93 -15.31 11.64
N ILE A 55 -3.77 -14.91 12.59
CA ILE A 55 -3.63 -15.06 14.04
C ILE A 55 -4.57 -16.18 14.49
N ASN A 56 -4.06 -17.42 14.49
CA ASN A 56 -4.84 -18.64 14.75
C ASN A 56 -5.17 -18.86 16.24
N THR A 57 -4.89 -17.89 17.09
CA THR A 57 -5.12 -17.96 18.53
C THR A 57 -6.20 -16.94 18.89
N PRO A 58 -7.27 -17.34 19.60
CA PRO A 58 -8.26 -16.39 20.09
C PRO A 58 -7.60 -15.39 21.04
N LEU A 59 -7.73 -14.10 20.73
CA LEU A 59 -7.19 -13.01 21.54
C LEU A 59 -8.28 -12.00 21.90
N PRO A 60 -8.17 -11.32 23.06
CA PRO A 60 -9.03 -10.20 23.37
C PRO A 60 -8.80 -9.05 22.37
N VAL A 61 -9.87 -8.37 21.98
CA VAL A 61 -9.87 -7.19 21.08
C VAL A 61 -8.80 -6.19 21.45
N LYS A 62 -8.58 -5.95 22.77
CA LYS A 62 -7.53 -5.04 23.23
C LYS A 62 -6.15 -5.38 22.64
N LYS A 63 -5.79 -6.66 22.56
CA LYS A 63 -4.51 -7.10 21.98
C LYS A 63 -4.52 -6.98 20.46
N ILE A 64 -5.60 -7.39 19.80
CA ILE A 64 -5.73 -7.28 18.34
C ILE A 64 -5.59 -5.83 17.89
N ARG A 65 -6.20 -4.86 18.59
CA ARG A 65 -6.04 -3.43 18.28
C ARG A 65 -4.59 -2.98 18.19
N TYR A 66 -3.73 -3.40 19.12
CA TYR A 66 -2.30 -3.06 19.09
C TYR A 66 -1.59 -3.75 17.93
N ILE A 67 -1.96 -5.00 17.62
CA ILE A 67 -1.40 -5.75 16.49
C ILE A 67 -1.77 -5.06 15.18
N THR A 68 -3.02 -4.66 15.00
CA THR A 68 -3.54 -3.99 13.80
C THR A 68 -2.84 -2.66 13.52
N ILE A 69 -2.54 -1.85 14.53
CA ILE A 69 -1.88 -0.55 14.31
C ILE A 69 -0.34 -0.62 14.30
N ALA A 70 0.24 -1.79 14.53
CA ALA A 70 1.68 -1.94 14.65
C ALA A 70 2.45 -1.41 13.42
N PRO A 71 2.02 -1.65 12.16
CA PRO A 71 2.72 -1.17 10.97
C PRO A 71 2.85 0.36 10.84
N ILE A 72 2.12 1.16 11.62
CA ILE A 72 2.24 2.63 11.61
C ILE A 72 3.69 3.07 11.89
N ILE A 73 4.42 2.35 12.74
CA ILE A 73 5.82 2.69 13.04
C ILE A 73 6.70 2.67 11.79
N ILE A 74 6.41 1.81 10.82
CA ILE A 74 7.17 1.72 9.57
C ILE A 74 7.00 3.02 8.78
N SER A 75 5.78 3.58 8.70
CA SER A 75 5.56 4.87 8.04
C SER A 75 6.31 6.01 8.74
N ILE A 76 6.29 6.05 10.06
CA ILE A 76 7.00 7.08 10.84
C ILE A 76 8.50 7.01 10.55
N VAL A 77 9.08 5.80 10.63
CA VAL A 77 10.50 5.56 10.40
C VAL A 77 10.89 5.87 8.95
N ALA A 78 10.11 5.40 7.97
CA ALA A 78 10.37 5.63 6.55
C ALA A 78 10.28 7.11 6.17
N PHE A 79 9.30 7.84 6.71
CA PHE A 79 9.20 9.28 6.53
C PHE A 79 10.43 9.99 7.10
N PHE A 80 10.84 9.65 8.32
CA PHE A 80 12.02 10.24 8.95
C PHE A 80 13.30 9.98 8.13
N PHE A 81 13.53 8.74 7.69
CA PHE A 81 14.69 8.43 6.85
C PHE A 81 14.63 9.12 5.50
N SER A 82 13.45 9.20 4.87
CA SER A 82 13.28 9.93 3.61
C SER A 82 13.66 11.40 3.77
N TRP A 83 13.21 12.03 4.87
CA TRP A 83 13.52 13.42 5.18
C TRP A 83 15.01 13.66 5.42
N VAL A 84 15.65 12.83 6.26
CA VAL A 84 17.06 13.02 6.64
C VAL A 84 18.02 12.70 5.49
N THR A 85 17.68 11.72 4.65
CA THR A 85 18.57 11.23 3.58
C THR A 85 18.22 11.77 2.19
N TYR A 86 17.11 12.49 2.06
CA TYR A 86 16.52 12.91 0.77
C TYR A 86 16.35 11.75 -0.22
N SER A 87 16.10 10.55 0.29
CA SER A 87 16.06 9.33 -0.52
C SER A 87 14.65 9.05 -1.07
N PRO A 88 14.49 8.93 -2.39
CA PRO A 88 13.23 8.51 -3.00
C PRO A 88 12.82 7.09 -2.61
N PHE A 89 13.77 6.21 -2.31
CA PHE A 89 13.50 4.84 -1.87
C PHE A 89 12.65 4.83 -0.59
N TRP A 90 13.08 5.59 0.43
CA TRP A 90 12.36 5.71 1.69
C TRP A 90 11.02 6.45 1.54
N ALA A 91 10.95 7.44 0.62
CA ALA A 91 9.69 8.13 0.31
C ALA A 91 8.65 7.16 -0.27
N ILE A 92 9.05 6.30 -1.20
CA ILE A 92 8.16 5.32 -1.82
C ILE A 92 7.75 4.24 -0.82
N LEU A 93 8.68 3.77 0.02
CA LEU A 93 8.36 2.84 1.11
C LEU A 93 7.32 3.43 2.08
N TYR A 94 7.47 4.71 2.45
CA TYR A 94 6.49 5.45 3.25
C TYR A 94 5.12 5.48 2.57
N ILE A 95 5.06 5.80 1.27
CA ILE A 95 3.81 5.86 0.49
C ILE A 95 3.13 4.49 0.45
N PHE A 96 3.87 3.43 0.14
CA PHE A 96 3.30 2.08 0.08
C PHE A 96 2.79 1.61 1.45
N ASN A 97 3.57 1.80 2.53
CA ASN A 97 3.11 1.38 3.86
C ASN A 97 1.89 2.17 4.31
N THR A 98 1.88 3.49 4.06
CA THR A 98 0.75 4.36 4.42
C THR A 98 -0.52 3.96 3.67
N THR A 99 -0.38 3.55 2.41
CA THR A 99 -1.50 3.00 1.63
C THR A 99 -1.98 1.67 2.22
N GLY A 100 -1.07 0.77 2.59
CA GLY A 100 -1.40 -0.52 3.23
C GLY A 100 -2.17 -0.35 4.55
N ILE A 101 -1.74 0.58 5.40
CA ILE A 101 -2.35 0.88 6.70
C ILE A 101 -3.82 1.33 6.60
N VAL A 102 -4.30 1.80 5.43
CA VAL A 102 -5.70 2.21 5.29
C VAL A 102 -6.66 1.08 5.65
N GLY A 103 -6.35 -0.16 5.24
CA GLY A 103 -7.13 -1.34 5.61
C GLY A 103 -7.10 -1.58 7.13
N ASP A 104 -5.92 -1.52 7.72
CA ASP A 104 -5.72 -1.68 9.16
C ASP A 104 -6.48 -0.64 9.98
N LEU A 105 -6.51 0.61 9.54
CA LEU A 105 -7.24 1.67 10.22
C LEU A 105 -8.75 1.40 10.21
N ILE A 106 -9.29 0.88 9.11
CA ILE A 106 -10.70 0.49 9.05
C ILE A 106 -10.96 -0.63 10.07
N VAL A 107 -10.13 -1.67 10.09
CA VAL A 107 -10.23 -2.77 11.06
C VAL A 107 -10.11 -2.24 12.49
N PHE A 108 -9.13 -1.38 12.76
CA PHE A 108 -8.92 -0.76 14.07
C PHE A 108 -10.13 0.07 14.53
N LEU A 109 -10.79 0.80 13.62
CA LEU A 109 -12.00 1.56 13.93
C LEU A 109 -13.18 0.65 14.30
N VAL A 110 -13.34 -0.48 13.60
CA VAL A 110 -14.34 -1.51 13.97
C VAL A 110 -14.02 -2.05 15.36
N LEU A 111 -12.79 -2.53 15.57
CA LEU A 111 -12.35 -3.13 16.82
C LEU A 111 -12.39 -2.15 18.00
N SER A 112 -12.20 -0.86 17.76
CA SER A 112 -12.25 0.18 18.81
C SER A 112 -13.64 0.41 19.38
N LYS A 113 -14.68 -0.01 18.66
CA LYS A 113 -16.08 0.04 19.10
C LYS A 113 -16.53 -1.26 19.79
N MET A 114 -15.71 -2.31 19.77
CA MET A 114 -16.03 -3.59 20.42
C MET A 114 -15.60 -3.60 21.90
N PRO A 115 -16.24 -4.42 22.76
CA PRO A 115 -15.78 -4.64 24.12
C PRO A 115 -14.34 -5.13 24.16
N SER A 116 -13.53 -4.59 25.07
CA SER A 116 -12.07 -4.82 25.06
C SER A 116 -11.65 -6.27 25.34
N ASP A 117 -12.54 -7.03 25.98
CA ASP A 117 -12.45 -8.43 26.38
C ASP A 117 -13.15 -9.38 25.40
N ALA A 118 -13.88 -8.86 24.40
CA ALA A 118 -14.42 -9.67 23.32
C ALA A 118 -13.27 -10.42 22.63
N ILE A 119 -13.54 -11.67 22.26
CA ILE A 119 -12.55 -12.57 21.70
C ILE A 119 -12.65 -12.53 20.18
N VAL A 120 -11.51 -12.38 19.54
CA VAL A 120 -11.36 -12.32 18.08
C VAL A 120 -10.35 -13.35 17.64
N VAL A 121 -10.64 -14.01 16.52
CA VAL A 121 -9.72 -14.86 15.76
C VAL A 121 -9.62 -14.25 14.37
N ASP A 122 -8.39 -14.02 13.91
CA ASP A 122 -8.13 -13.51 12.58
C ASP A 122 -7.50 -14.63 11.75
N GLU A 123 -8.23 -15.24 10.83
CA GLU A 123 -7.71 -16.29 9.96
C GLU A 123 -6.96 -15.70 8.74
N GLY A 124 -6.79 -14.38 8.73
CA GLY A 124 -6.09 -13.60 7.71
C GLY A 124 -6.97 -13.21 6.53
N THR A 125 -7.89 -14.08 6.11
CA THR A 125 -8.91 -13.75 5.10
C THR A 125 -10.28 -13.46 5.71
N ILE A 126 -10.52 -13.95 6.93
CA ILE A 126 -11.78 -13.83 7.65
C ILE A 126 -11.47 -13.56 9.12
N MET A 127 -12.15 -12.57 9.70
CA MET A 127 -12.10 -12.29 11.12
C MET A 127 -13.39 -12.76 11.78
N LYS A 128 -13.27 -13.53 12.86
CA LYS A 128 -14.39 -14.09 13.64
C LYS A 128 -14.36 -13.51 15.04
N SER A 129 -15.52 -13.25 15.62
CA SER A 129 -15.63 -12.80 17.01
C SER A 129 -16.84 -13.42 17.72
N ASN A 130 -16.76 -13.48 19.05
CA ASN A 130 -17.91 -13.79 19.90
C ASN A 130 -18.85 -12.58 20.10
N ALA A 131 -18.47 -11.39 19.64
CA ALA A 131 -19.29 -10.19 19.61
C ALA A 131 -19.54 -9.77 18.14
N GLU A 132 -20.63 -9.05 17.91
CA GLU A 132 -20.94 -8.52 16.58
C GLU A 132 -19.95 -7.43 16.17
N PHE A 133 -19.56 -7.41 14.90
CA PHE A 133 -18.70 -6.36 14.35
C PHE A 133 -19.53 -5.12 14.03
N PRO A 134 -19.28 -3.97 14.68
CA PRO A 134 -19.98 -2.73 14.36
C PRO A 134 -19.49 -2.15 13.02
N GLU A 135 -20.31 -1.30 12.40
CA GLU A 135 -19.87 -0.56 11.21
C GLU A 135 -18.68 0.37 11.55
N PRO A 136 -17.63 0.44 10.71
CA PRO A 136 -16.44 1.26 10.97
C PRO A 136 -16.79 2.76 11.04
N TYR A 137 -17.70 3.22 10.18
CA TYR A 137 -18.16 4.60 10.09
C TYR A 137 -19.60 4.64 9.57
N PRO A 138 -20.36 5.73 9.82
CA PRO A 138 -21.71 5.85 9.32
C PRO A 138 -21.80 5.78 7.79
N SER A 139 -22.86 5.16 7.26
CA SER A 139 -23.06 4.96 5.82
C SER A 139 -22.99 6.22 4.95
N TRP A 140 -23.35 7.40 5.50
CA TRP A 140 -23.25 8.68 4.78
C TRP A 140 -21.79 9.08 4.49
N PHE A 141 -20.85 8.69 5.35
CA PHE A 141 -19.44 9.01 5.19
C PHE A 141 -18.83 8.24 4.02
N SER A 142 -19.22 6.97 3.82
CA SER A 142 -18.87 6.19 2.62
C SER A 142 -19.27 6.92 1.34
N LYS A 143 -20.53 7.38 1.29
CA LYS A 143 -21.09 8.08 0.13
C LYS A 143 -20.36 9.40 -0.13
N LEU A 144 -19.98 10.12 0.92
CA LEU A 144 -19.18 11.35 0.80
C LEU A 144 -17.82 11.07 0.17
N ILE A 145 -17.08 10.06 0.66
CA ILE A 145 -15.76 9.70 0.10
C ILE A 145 -15.89 9.32 -1.37
N ILE A 146 -16.87 8.49 -1.72
CA ILE A 146 -17.12 8.09 -3.12
C ILE A 146 -17.43 9.31 -3.97
N GLY A 147 -18.30 10.21 -3.49
CA GLY A 147 -18.63 11.45 -4.19
C GLY A 147 -17.41 12.33 -4.45
N LEU A 148 -16.56 12.52 -3.44
CA LEU A 148 -15.30 13.26 -3.57
C LEU A 148 -14.35 12.59 -4.58
N ALA A 149 -14.19 11.27 -4.52
CA ALA A 149 -13.34 10.53 -5.45
C ALA A 149 -13.82 10.69 -6.91
N VAL A 150 -15.14 10.65 -7.14
CA VAL A 150 -15.72 10.90 -8.46
C VAL A 150 -15.45 12.34 -8.92
N LEU A 151 -15.61 13.34 -8.04
CA LEU A 151 -15.32 14.73 -8.38
C LEU A 151 -13.84 14.95 -8.74
N VAL A 152 -12.92 14.37 -7.96
CA VAL A 152 -11.49 14.41 -8.26
C VAL A 152 -11.18 13.73 -9.59
N PHE A 153 -11.77 12.57 -9.85
CA PHE A 153 -11.59 11.87 -11.11
C PHE A 153 -12.08 12.70 -12.31
N LEU A 154 -13.26 13.32 -12.20
CA LEU A 154 -13.78 14.22 -13.24
C LEU A 154 -12.92 15.47 -13.43
N TYR A 155 -12.40 16.03 -12.34
CA TYR A 155 -11.46 17.15 -12.39
C TYR A 155 -10.18 16.76 -13.13
N ILE A 156 -9.62 15.58 -12.85
CA ILE A 156 -8.45 15.05 -13.57
C ILE A 156 -8.78 14.90 -15.06
N LEU A 157 -9.90 14.27 -15.42
CA LEU A 157 -10.30 14.07 -16.82
C LEU A 157 -10.44 15.37 -17.60
N THR A 158 -10.99 16.42 -16.96
CA THR A 158 -11.18 17.73 -17.61
C THR A 158 -9.89 18.55 -17.74
N ASN A 159 -8.86 18.23 -16.97
CA ASN A 159 -7.59 18.98 -16.95
C ASN A 159 -6.41 18.22 -17.58
N ILE A 160 -6.58 16.96 -17.99
CA ILE A 160 -5.58 16.22 -18.75
C ILE A 160 -5.43 16.87 -20.13
N ARG A 161 -4.27 17.50 -20.37
CA ARG A 161 -3.81 17.91 -21.70
C ARG A 161 -2.82 16.85 -22.19
N ILE A 162 -3.20 16.09 -23.20
CA ILE A 162 -2.30 15.16 -23.87
C ILE A 162 -1.67 15.91 -25.04
N GLU A 163 -0.42 16.31 -24.89
CA GLU A 163 0.38 16.83 -26.00
C GLU A 163 0.98 15.64 -26.75
N PHE A 164 0.65 15.50 -28.03
CA PHE A 164 1.23 14.49 -28.90
C PHE A 164 2.41 15.09 -29.64
N GLU A 165 3.62 14.68 -29.29
CA GLU A 165 4.82 15.05 -30.03
C GLU A 165 5.01 14.07 -31.20
N VAL A 166 4.73 14.53 -32.43
CA VAL A 166 5.00 13.74 -33.64
C VAL A 166 6.48 13.86 -33.97
N VAL A 167 7.28 12.89 -33.51
CA VAL A 167 8.69 12.77 -33.88
C VAL A 167 8.76 12.27 -35.33
N GLY A 168 8.69 13.19 -36.28
CA GLY A 168 9.03 12.94 -37.67
C GLY A 168 10.54 12.89 -37.83
N THR A 169 11.10 11.71 -38.03
CA THR A 169 12.46 11.56 -38.55
C THR A 169 12.47 12.08 -39.99
N LEU A 170 12.90 13.33 -40.18
CA LEU A 170 13.22 13.80 -41.53
C LEU A 170 14.34 12.93 -42.09
N PRO A 171 14.17 12.31 -43.27
CA PRO A 171 15.24 11.57 -43.91
C PRO A 171 16.40 12.53 -44.18
N ASN A 172 17.56 12.12 -43.69
CA ASN A 172 18.88 12.71 -43.84
C ASN A 172 19.01 13.43 -45.19
N GLN A 173 18.99 14.78 -45.18
CA GLN A 173 19.38 15.55 -46.35
C GLN A 173 20.86 15.22 -46.59
N THR A 174 21.11 14.42 -47.61
CA THR A 174 22.44 14.19 -48.19
C THR A 174 23.07 15.55 -48.44
N MET A 175 24.15 15.87 -47.72
CA MET A 175 24.98 17.02 -48.04
C MET A 175 25.52 16.85 -49.47
N PRO A 176 25.47 17.89 -50.32
CA PRO A 176 26.20 17.87 -51.58
C PRO A 176 27.70 17.82 -51.28
N VAL A 177 28.37 16.82 -51.86
CA VAL A 177 29.83 16.76 -51.97
C VAL A 177 30.25 17.98 -52.80
N ASN A 178 30.87 18.97 -52.17
CA ASN A 178 31.56 20.03 -52.88
C ASN A 178 32.84 19.46 -53.49
N SER A 179 32.74 19.02 -54.74
CA SER A 179 33.88 18.86 -55.64
C SER A 179 34.15 20.19 -56.36
N HIS A 180 35.05 20.98 -55.81
CA HIS A 180 35.80 22.01 -56.55
C HIS A 180 37.26 21.86 -56.07
N PHE A 181 38.20 21.39 -56.92
CA PHE A 181 39.06 22.22 -57.79
C PHE A 181 39.64 23.37 -56.94
N GLU A 182 40.91 23.39 -56.53
CA GLU A 182 42.20 23.09 -57.18
C GLU A 182 43.23 22.58 -56.16
#